data_AF-A0A395YL15-F1
#
_entry.id   AF-A0A395YL15-F1
#
_cell.length_a   1.000
_cell.length_b   1.000
_cell.length_c   1.000
_cell.angle_alpha   90.00
_cell.angle_beta   90.00
_cell.angle_gamma   90.00
#
_symmetry.space_group_name_H-M   'P 1'
#
loop_
_entity.id
_entity.type
_entity.pdbx_description
1 polymer ?
#
loop_
_entity_poly.entity_id
_entity_poly.type
_entity_poly.pdbx_seq_one_letter_code
_entity_poly.pdbx_strand_id
1 'polypeptide(L)'
;MFCSNCGKQIPDHVSFCPFCGAENKPPSRRNNSTQILLLIVGIALFLIILITAAVLILPKFAGTAATPPTVIRETDSLIQEEDTAALPEPSTEIPEVSAGEAIMEETVQPSETVPIGEILPSDLMNAYNAVMQYPQFAVKRAGDNYMAWHISASNYYDPQWAPNPSGIIDHGNYYEITNSFITVPVIFPASFVSQLVPGYLVTATTVDTNNTVSTDTFRVLAFNEEYNYYSLSSTDDEYEDSWLHPQPDGTAYINFEDGILYTNTIYYGSLYFSKDCKVYNTEGFDSPHPPITVQEYVTKEQDFGINSYEYGKHRDTISFFGYPIFDSSGFIVEYAEQFTS
;
A
#
# COMPACT_ATOMS: atom_id res chain seq x y z
N MET A 1 -25.34 24.15 -8.01
CA MET A 1 -24.97 23.33 -9.19
C MET A 1 -23.49 23.51 -9.51
N PHE A 2 -22.88 22.69 -10.36
CA PHE A 2 -21.48 22.88 -10.80
C PHE A 2 -21.44 23.32 -12.27
N CYS A 3 -20.52 24.21 -12.61
CA CYS A 3 -20.32 24.62 -14.00
C CYS A 3 -19.73 23.45 -14.81
N SER A 4 -20.39 23.04 -15.88
CA SER A 4 -19.92 21.96 -16.76
C SER A 4 -18.60 22.27 -17.47
N ASN A 5 -18.20 23.55 -17.55
CA ASN A 5 -16.97 23.95 -18.23
C ASN A 5 -15.76 24.05 -17.27
N CYS A 6 -15.93 24.57 -16.05
CA CYS A 6 -14.81 24.81 -15.14
C CYS A 6 -14.88 24.03 -13.81
N GLY A 7 -15.93 23.24 -13.57
CA GLY A 7 -16.07 22.39 -12.39
C GLY A 7 -16.31 23.14 -11.07
N LYS A 8 -16.37 24.48 -11.06
CA LYS A 8 -16.64 25.25 -9.84
C LYS A 8 -18.13 25.25 -9.47
N GLN A 9 -18.41 25.27 -8.17
CA GLN A 9 -19.77 25.39 -7.64
C GLN A 9 -20.33 26.79 -7.92
N ILE A 10 -21.57 26.86 -8.40
CA ILE A 10 -22.27 28.09 -8.76
C ILE A 10 -23.73 28.05 -8.26
N PRO A 11 -24.38 29.20 -8.04
CA PRO A 11 -25.78 29.27 -7.62
C PRO A 11 -26.74 28.70 -8.68
N ASP A 12 -27.86 28.11 -8.26
CA ASP A 12 -28.77 27.35 -9.12
C ASP A 12 -29.59 28.20 -10.13
N HIS A 13 -29.36 29.52 -10.19
CA HIS A 13 -30.12 30.47 -11.01
C HIS A 13 -29.24 31.40 -11.86
N VAL A 14 -27.95 31.14 -12.00
CA VAL A 14 -27.07 31.98 -12.84
C VAL A 14 -27.03 31.47 -14.28
N SER A 15 -27.43 32.32 -15.23
CA SER A 15 -27.36 32.01 -16.67
C SER A 15 -25.93 31.87 -17.18
N PHE A 16 -24.95 32.49 -16.50
CA PHE A 16 -23.54 32.43 -16.84
C PHE A 16 -22.69 32.13 -15.62
N CYS A 17 -21.64 31.33 -15.79
CA CYS A 17 -20.68 31.03 -14.74
C CYS A 17 -19.86 32.30 -14.40
N PRO A 18 -19.83 32.77 -13.14
CA PRO A 18 -19.07 33.95 -12.75
C PRO A 18 -17.55 33.74 -12.82
N PHE A 19 -17.09 32.49 -12.90
CA PHE A 19 -15.66 32.17 -12.92
C PHE A 19 -15.07 31.99 -14.33
N CYS A 20 -15.87 31.57 -15.31
CA CYS A 20 -15.37 31.28 -16.66
C CYS A 20 -16.23 31.86 -17.79
N GLY A 21 -17.37 32.48 -17.49
CA GLY A 21 -18.26 33.10 -18.48
C GLY A 21 -19.12 32.14 -19.31
N ALA A 22 -19.03 30.82 -19.08
CA ALA A 22 -19.82 29.83 -19.83
C ALA A 22 -21.32 29.90 -19.48
N GLU A 23 -22.19 29.72 -20.49
CA GLU A 23 -23.65 29.69 -20.33
C GLU A 23 -24.13 28.37 -19.70
N ASN A 24 -25.00 28.44 -18.70
CA ASN A 24 -25.64 27.27 -18.09
C ASN A 24 -27.06 27.08 -18.60
N LYS A 25 -27.31 25.99 -19.32
CA LYS A 25 -28.66 25.61 -19.75
C LYS A 25 -29.41 24.90 -18.62
N PRO A 26 -30.63 25.32 -18.25
CA PRO A 26 -31.42 24.62 -17.25
C PRO A 26 -31.81 23.21 -17.73
N PRO A 27 -31.88 22.22 -16.83
CA PRO A 27 -32.22 20.85 -17.21
C PRO A 27 -33.65 20.78 -17.77
N SER A 28 -33.78 20.32 -19.03
CA SER A 28 -35.10 20.13 -19.65
C SER A 28 -35.83 18.98 -18.95
N ARG A 29 -36.99 19.27 -18.37
CA ARG A 29 -37.86 18.31 -17.67
C ARG A 29 -38.30 17.21 -18.65
N ARG A 30 -37.71 16.01 -18.55
CA ARG A 30 -38.05 14.82 -19.36
C ARG A 30 -39.15 14.04 -18.64
N ASN A 31 -40.27 13.76 -19.31
CA ASN A 31 -41.40 13.00 -18.75
C ASN A 31 -41.16 11.49 -18.90
N ASN A 32 -41.03 10.77 -17.78
CA ASN A 32 -40.50 9.39 -17.71
C ASN A 32 -41.58 8.29 -17.68
N SER A 33 -42.80 8.55 -18.14
CA SER A 33 -43.94 7.63 -17.95
C SER A 33 -43.84 6.30 -18.70
N THR A 34 -43.11 6.25 -19.81
CA THR A 34 -42.98 5.04 -20.65
C THR A 34 -41.87 4.09 -20.20
N GLN A 35 -40.85 4.58 -19.47
CA GLN A 35 -39.76 3.73 -18.97
C GLN A 35 -40.19 2.88 -17.77
N ILE A 36 -41.08 3.39 -16.93
CA ILE A 36 -41.60 2.66 -15.76
C ILE A 36 -42.42 1.44 -16.20
N LEU A 37 -43.20 1.56 -17.28
CA LEU A 37 -44.02 0.46 -17.81
C LEU A 37 -43.16 -0.70 -18.35
N LEU A 38 -42.06 -0.39 -19.05
CA LEU A 38 -41.14 -1.40 -19.59
C LEU A 38 -40.39 -2.16 -18.48
N LEU A 39 -40.06 -1.48 -17.39
CA LEU A 39 -39.34 -2.07 -16.25
C LEU A 39 -40.23 -3.11 -15.52
N ILE A 40 -41.52 -2.81 -15.35
CA ILE A 40 -42.48 -3.73 -14.71
C ILE A 40 -42.70 -5.00 -15.55
N VAL A 41 -42.79 -4.87 -16.88
CA VAL A 41 -42.95 -6.03 -17.78
C VAL A 41 -41.70 -6.92 -17.76
N GLY A 42 -40.51 -6.33 -17.69
CA GLY A 42 -39.24 -7.07 -17.60
C GLY A 42 -39.14 -7.92 -16.33
N ILE A 43 -39.52 -7.37 -15.17
CA ILE A 43 -39.47 -8.09 -13.88
C ILE A 43 -40.44 -9.28 -13.89
N ALA A 44 -41.65 -9.11 -14.42
CA ALA A 44 -42.64 -10.18 -14.49
C ALA A 44 -42.15 -11.38 -15.33
N LEU A 45 -41.50 -11.12 -16.47
CA LEU A 45 -40.93 -12.18 -17.32
C LEU A 45 -39.78 -12.91 -16.64
N PHE A 46 -38.92 -12.20 -15.91
CA PHE A 46 -37.79 -12.80 -15.19
C PHE A 46 -38.25 -13.76 -14.08
N LEU A 47 -39.28 -13.38 -13.32
CA LEU A 47 -39.82 -14.23 -12.25
C LEU A 47 -40.43 -15.54 -12.79
N ILE A 48 -41.07 -15.51 -13.96
CA ILE A 48 -41.60 -16.72 -14.61
C ILE A 48 -40.48 -17.68 -14.97
N ILE A 49 -39.35 -17.18 -15.48
CA ILE A 49 -38.19 -18.00 -15.85
C ILE A 49 -37.60 -18.70 -14.61
N LEU A 50 -37.43 -17.97 -13.51
CA LEU A 50 -36.89 -18.54 -12.25
C LEU A 50 -37.76 -19.68 -11.70
N ILE A 51 -39.09 -19.53 -11.74
CA ILE A 51 -40.01 -20.58 -11.30
C ILE A 51 -39.89 -21.81 -12.19
N THR A 52 -39.76 -21.64 -13.51
CA THR A 52 -39.58 -22.78 -14.43
C THR A 52 -38.25 -23.51 -14.24
N ALA A 53 -37.18 -22.79 -13.91
CA ALA A 53 -35.86 -23.39 -13.65
C ALA A 53 -35.85 -24.20 -12.34
N ALA A 54 -36.46 -23.69 -11.27
CA ALA A 54 -36.52 -24.38 -9.98
C ALA A 54 -37.26 -25.73 -10.07
N VAL A 55 -38.36 -25.80 -10.82
CA VAL A 55 -39.15 -27.04 -10.97
C VAL A 55 -38.40 -28.13 -11.75
N LEU A 56 -37.50 -27.76 -12.67
CA LEU A 56 -36.75 -28.73 -13.49
C LEU A 56 -35.51 -29.30 -12.78
N ILE A 57 -34.95 -28.61 -11.78
CA ILE A 57 -33.70 -29.01 -11.12
C ILE A 57 -33.94 -29.90 -9.88
N LEU A 58 -35.11 -29.77 -9.24
CA LEU A 58 -35.41 -30.46 -7.98
C LEU A 58 -35.47 -32.01 -7.97
N PRO A 59 -35.62 -32.78 -9.07
CA PRO A 59 -35.65 -34.24 -8.96
C PRO A 59 -34.27 -34.92 -8.83
N LYS A 60 -33.14 -34.21 -8.95
CA LYS A 60 -31.82 -34.85 -9.12
C LYS A 60 -30.94 -35.00 -7.86
N PHE A 61 -31.37 -34.51 -6.69
CA PHE A 61 -30.54 -34.55 -5.48
C PHE A 61 -31.09 -35.41 -4.33
N ALA A 62 -31.94 -36.39 -4.63
CA ALA A 62 -32.33 -37.42 -3.68
C ALA A 62 -31.43 -38.66 -3.82
N GLY A 63 -30.31 -38.69 -3.10
CA GLY A 63 -29.67 -39.95 -2.72
C GLY A 63 -28.15 -40.01 -2.89
N THR A 64 -27.41 -39.70 -1.84
CA THR A 64 -26.20 -40.47 -1.50
C THR A 64 -26.02 -40.44 0.03
N ALA A 65 -26.12 -41.62 0.64
CA ALA A 65 -25.93 -41.81 2.08
C ALA A 65 -24.44 -41.66 2.42
N ALA A 66 -24.14 -40.88 3.45
CA ALA A 66 -22.79 -40.68 3.97
C ALA A 66 -22.31 -41.90 4.76
N THR A 67 -21.14 -42.40 4.40
CA THR A 67 -20.36 -43.38 5.18
C THR A 67 -19.57 -42.63 6.25
N PRO A 68 -19.52 -43.10 7.52
CA PRO A 68 -18.77 -42.42 8.57
C PRO A 68 -17.25 -42.67 8.43
N PRO A 69 -16.39 -41.72 8.87
CA PRO A 69 -14.95 -41.85 8.78
C PRO A 69 -14.40 -42.88 9.77
N THR A 70 -13.48 -43.70 9.28
CA THR A 70 -12.73 -44.68 10.07
C THR A 70 -11.54 -43.98 10.74
N VAL A 71 -11.54 -43.97 12.06
CA VAL A 71 -10.42 -43.54 12.90
C VAL A 71 -9.40 -44.67 12.94
N ILE A 72 -8.17 -44.43 12.44
CA ILE A 72 -7.02 -45.30 12.71
C ILE A 72 -6.05 -44.53 13.60
N ARG A 73 -5.83 -45.13 14.77
CA ARG A 73 -4.85 -44.76 15.78
C ARG A 73 -3.67 -45.71 15.60
N GLU A 74 -2.49 -45.21 15.29
CA GLU A 74 -1.25 -45.95 15.45
C GLU A 74 -0.27 -45.17 16.32
N THR A 75 0.30 -45.91 17.26
CA THR A 75 1.16 -45.50 18.35
C THR A 75 2.61 -45.80 17.96
N ASP A 76 3.51 -44.90 18.35
CA ASP A 76 4.96 -45.01 18.51
C ASP A 76 5.69 -46.30 18.07
N SER A 77 6.78 -46.11 17.30
CA SER A 77 8.05 -46.77 17.63
C SER A 77 9.27 -46.02 17.08
N LEU A 78 10.12 -45.60 18.02
CA LEU A 78 11.59 -45.70 18.03
C LEU A 78 12.36 -45.41 16.72
N ILE A 79 13.04 -44.26 16.69
CA ILE A 79 14.29 -44.10 15.92
C ILE A 79 15.40 -43.68 16.88
N GLN A 80 16.52 -44.40 16.74
CA GLN A 80 17.74 -44.37 17.51
C GLN A 80 18.49 -43.04 17.38
N GLU A 81 19.12 -42.65 18.49
CA GLU A 81 20.19 -41.64 18.54
C GLU A 81 21.39 -42.13 17.73
N GLU A 82 21.83 -41.32 16.76
CA GLU A 82 23.08 -41.52 16.04
C GLU A 82 24.14 -40.52 16.54
N ASP A 83 25.28 -41.12 16.86
CA ASP A 83 26.52 -40.64 17.43
C ASP A 83 27.12 -39.46 16.63
N THR A 84 27.16 -38.26 17.22
CA THR A 84 27.88 -37.11 16.61
C THR A 84 29.32 -37.11 17.09
N ALA A 85 30.19 -37.62 16.21
CA ALA A 85 31.64 -37.54 16.33
C ALA A 85 32.14 -36.09 16.34
N ALA A 86 33.10 -35.84 17.24
CA ALA A 86 33.81 -34.58 17.40
C ALA A 86 34.58 -34.19 16.12
N LEU A 87 34.42 -32.93 15.68
CA LEU A 87 35.29 -32.29 14.70
C LEU A 87 36.35 -31.42 15.41
N PRO A 88 37.60 -31.36 14.92
CA PRO A 88 38.71 -30.67 15.58
C PRO A 88 38.71 -29.16 15.31
N GLU A 89 39.26 -28.42 16.27
CA GLU A 89 39.50 -26.97 16.21
C GLU A 89 40.44 -26.58 15.06
N PRO A 90 40.16 -25.50 14.31
CA PRO A 90 41.14 -24.86 13.46
C PRO A 90 41.97 -23.84 14.27
N SER A 91 43.19 -24.25 14.59
CA SER A 91 44.31 -23.34 14.85
C SER A 91 44.81 -22.80 13.52
N THR A 92 44.83 -21.47 13.33
CA THR A 92 45.71 -20.86 12.34
C THR A 92 46.18 -19.49 12.82
N GLU A 93 47.49 -19.38 12.75
CA GLU A 93 48.37 -18.34 13.27
C GLU A 93 48.15 -16.97 12.63
N ILE A 94 48.31 -15.95 13.46
CA ILE A 94 48.42 -14.54 13.10
C ILE A 94 49.86 -14.30 12.61
N PRO A 95 50.10 -13.76 11.40
CA PRO A 95 51.39 -13.17 11.07
C PRO A 95 51.42 -11.72 11.54
N GLU A 96 52.35 -11.42 12.45
CA GLU A 96 52.87 -10.07 12.67
C GLU A 96 53.43 -9.51 11.36
N VAL A 97 52.92 -8.37 10.90
CA VAL A 97 53.60 -7.54 9.89
C VAL A 97 54.02 -6.22 10.53
N SER A 98 55.33 -6.07 10.52
CA SER A 98 56.16 -4.96 10.94
C SER A 98 55.87 -3.65 10.19
N ALA A 99 56.13 -2.57 10.93
CA ALA A 99 56.23 -1.17 10.54
C ALA A 99 56.88 -0.88 9.17
N GLY A 100 56.42 0.21 8.54
CA GLY A 100 57.20 0.95 7.56
C GLY A 100 56.40 1.83 6.62
N GLU A 101 56.59 3.14 6.78
CA GLU A 101 56.64 4.16 5.71
C GLU A 101 55.42 5.04 5.36
N ALA A 102 55.67 6.33 5.62
CA ALA A 102 55.51 7.47 4.74
C ALA A 102 54.10 8.05 4.52
N ILE A 103 53.86 9.06 5.35
CA ILE A 103 52.98 10.21 5.15
C ILE A 103 53.24 10.82 3.76
N MET A 104 52.23 10.82 2.90
CA MET A 104 52.16 11.71 1.74
C MET A 104 50.96 12.63 1.94
N GLU A 105 51.28 13.86 2.30
CA GLU A 105 50.36 14.98 2.47
C GLU A 105 49.94 15.46 1.07
N GLU A 106 48.85 14.91 0.53
CA GLU A 106 48.25 15.42 -0.70
C GLU A 106 47.47 16.69 -0.38
N THR A 107 48.07 17.83 -0.77
CA THR A 107 47.46 19.15 -0.65
C THR A 107 46.33 19.26 -1.68
N VAL A 108 45.12 18.85 -1.30
CA VAL A 108 43.91 19.08 -2.10
C VAL A 108 43.64 20.59 -2.13
N GLN A 109 43.86 21.20 -3.30
CA GLN A 109 43.42 22.57 -3.57
C GLN A 109 41.89 22.64 -3.50
N PRO A 110 41.31 23.67 -2.86
CA PRO A 110 39.87 23.84 -2.85
C PRO A 110 39.40 24.21 -4.26
N SER A 111 38.69 23.27 -4.89
CA SER A 111 37.92 23.51 -6.11
C SER A 111 36.95 24.67 -5.88
N GLU A 112 37.11 25.74 -6.64
CA GLU A 112 36.18 26.87 -6.69
C GLU A 112 34.77 26.36 -7.00
N THR A 113 33.85 26.62 -6.09
CA THR A 113 32.43 26.33 -6.23
C THR A 113 31.81 27.31 -7.23
N VAL A 114 31.52 26.81 -8.43
CA VAL A 114 30.58 27.49 -9.35
C VAL A 114 29.20 27.46 -8.68
N PRO A 115 28.48 28.59 -8.56
CA PRO A 115 27.11 28.58 -8.06
C PRO A 115 26.23 27.92 -9.13
N ILE A 116 25.96 26.63 -8.94
CA ILE A 116 25.06 25.85 -9.79
C ILE A 116 23.66 26.43 -9.60
N GLY A 117 23.11 27.01 -10.67
CA GLY A 117 21.68 27.26 -10.75
C GLY A 117 20.94 25.95 -10.51
N GLU A 118 19.98 26.00 -9.60
CA GLU A 118 19.22 24.89 -9.04
C GLU A 118 18.54 24.06 -10.15
N ILE A 119 19.22 23.03 -10.67
CA ILE A 119 18.59 22.07 -11.58
C ILE A 119 17.88 21.04 -10.71
N LEU A 120 16.58 21.24 -10.53
CA LEU A 120 15.72 20.24 -9.89
C LEU A 120 15.65 18.96 -10.75
N PRO A 121 15.49 17.79 -10.12
CA PRO A 121 15.34 16.54 -10.85
C PRO A 121 14.08 16.58 -11.72
N SER A 122 14.17 16.08 -12.96
CA SER A 122 13.05 16.10 -13.91
C SER A 122 11.87 15.22 -13.47
N ASP A 123 12.13 14.26 -12.61
CA ASP A 123 11.21 13.27 -12.05
C ASP A 123 10.72 13.63 -10.63
N LEU A 124 11.09 14.80 -10.09
CA LEU A 124 10.70 15.27 -8.75
C LEU A 124 9.19 15.11 -8.49
N MET A 125 8.35 15.43 -9.48
CA MET A 125 6.90 15.40 -9.34
C MET A 125 6.27 14.02 -9.56
N ASN A 126 7.01 13.01 -10.00
CA ASN A 126 6.41 11.73 -10.41
C ASN A 126 5.73 11.02 -9.23
N ALA A 127 6.41 10.93 -8.09
CA ALA A 127 5.87 10.35 -6.87
C ALA A 127 4.62 11.10 -6.38
N TYR A 128 4.71 12.44 -6.32
CA TYR A 128 3.58 13.30 -5.94
C TYR A 128 2.38 13.10 -6.87
N ASN A 129 2.59 13.11 -8.18
CA ASN A 129 1.54 12.96 -9.18
C ASN A 129 0.86 11.60 -9.07
N ALA A 130 1.62 10.52 -8.86
CA ALA A 130 1.06 9.18 -8.65
C ALA A 130 0.11 9.16 -7.45
N VAL A 131 0.53 9.76 -6.33
CA VAL A 131 -0.26 9.83 -5.10
C VAL A 131 -1.50 10.73 -5.24
N MET A 132 -1.39 11.86 -5.93
CA MET A 132 -2.53 12.77 -6.14
C MET A 132 -3.56 12.24 -7.13
N GLN A 133 -3.18 11.30 -8.01
CA GLN A 133 -4.11 10.61 -8.90
C GLN A 133 -4.86 9.48 -8.18
N TYR A 134 -4.33 8.97 -7.08
CA TYR A 134 -4.98 7.91 -6.34
C TYR A 134 -6.21 8.43 -5.57
N PRO A 135 -7.34 7.70 -5.55
CA PRO A 135 -8.49 8.07 -4.74
C PRO A 135 -8.11 8.04 -3.25
N GLN A 136 -7.71 9.18 -2.70
CA GLN A 136 -7.35 9.27 -1.30
C GLN A 136 -8.60 9.25 -0.43
N PHE A 137 -8.64 8.37 0.57
CA PHE A 137 -9.27 8.75 1.83
C PHE A 137 -8.43 9.89 2.39
N ALA A 138 -9.07 11.04 2.63
CA ALA A 138 -8.41 12.28 2.99
C ALA A 138 -7.21 12.03 3.91
N VAL A 139 -6.00 12.33 3.44
CA VAL A 139 -4.78 12.33 4.27
C VAL A 139 -4.99 13.36 5.36
N LYS A 140 -5.45 12.88 6.52
CA LYS A 140 -5.54 13.67 7.73
C LYS A 140 -4.41 13.22 8.62
N ARG A 141 -3.74 14.17 9.27
CA ARG A 141 -2.87 13.91 10.43
C ARG A 141 -3.72 13.44 11.61
N ALA A 142 -4.31 12.25 11.57
CA ALA A 142 -5.10 11.72 12.67
C ALA A 142 -4.67 10.28 12.96
N GLY A 143 -4.42 9.99 14.23
CA GLY A 143 -3.61 8.87 14.75
C GLY A 143 -4.01 7.42 14.45
N ASP A 144 -4.88 7.13 13.50
CA ASP A 144 -5.19 5.76 13.04
C ASP A 144 -4.91 5.65 11.52
N ASN A 145 -3.64 5.63 11.16
CA ASN A 145 -3.19 5.73 9.76
C ASN A 145 -3.20 4.41 8.97
N TYR A 146 -4.01 3.42 9.35
CA TYR A 146 -4.08 2.17 8.58
C TYR A 146 -4.45 2.41 7.12
N MET A 147 -5.28 3.42 6.81
CA MET A 147 -5.74 3.73 5.45
C MET A 147 -4.86 4.70 4.66
N ALA A 148 -3.65 5.01 5.12
CA ALA A 148 -2.74 5.89 4.41
C ALA A 148 -1.80 5.13 3.46
N TRP A 149 -1.34 5.85 2.44
CA TRP A 149 -0.28 5.37 1.56
C TRP A 149 1.06 5.49 2.28
N HIS A 150 1.95 4.55 2.02
CA HIS A 150 3.27 4.53 2.66
C HIS A 150 4.37 4.45 1.62
N ILE A 151 5.56 4.86 2.04
CA ILE A 151 6.79 4.66 1.29
C ILE A 151 7.55 3.50 1.90
N SER A 152 8.34 2.84 1.07
CA SER A 152 9.42 1.99 1.56
C SER A 152 10.67 2.13 0.71
N ALA A 153 11.80 2.02 1.39
CA ALA A 153 13.13 2.03 0.82
C ALA A 153 14.05 1.25 1.76
N SER A 154 15.00 0.50 1.22
CA SER A 154 16.00 -0.19 2.04
C SER A 154 17.29 -0.39 1.27
N ASN A 155 18.41 -0.02 1.87
CA ASN A 155 19.72 -0.33 1.30
C ASN A 155 20.16 -1.79 1.58
N TYR A 156 19.36 -2.54 2.35
CA TYR A 156 19.61 -3.95 2.61
C TYR A 156 19.33 -4.77 1.35
N TYR A 157 20.35 -5.51 0.91
CA TYR A 157 20.21 -6.45 -0.19
C TYR A 157 19.77 -7.82 0.35
N ASP A 158 18.54 -8.23 0.06
CA ASP A 158 18.10 -9.60 0.28
C ASP A 158 18.29 -10.44 -1.01
N PRO A 159 19.17 -11.46 -1.00
CA PRO A 159 19.40 -12.34 -2.14
C PRO A 159 18.15 -13.10 -2.62
N GLN A 160 17.16 -13.30 -1.74
CA GLN A 160 15.91 -13.99 -2.07
C GLN A 160 14.94 -13.11 -2.87
N TRP A 161 15.06 -11.79 -2.71
CA TRP A 161 14.17 -10.81 -3.36
C TRP A 161 14.82 -10.09 -4.56
N ALA A 162 16.14 -10.24 -4.73
CA ALA A 162 16.95 -9.58 -5.75
C ALA A 162 16.63 -8.08 -5.98
N PRO A 163 16.33 -7.25 -4.96
CA PRO A 163 16.03 -5.85 -5.21
C PRO A 163 17.32 -5.06 -5.43
N ASN A 164 17.26 -4.04 -6.29
CA ASN A 164 18.31 -3.02 -6.31
C ASN A 164 18.26 -2.25 -4.98
N PRO A 165 19.32 -2.26 -4.14
CA PRO A 165 19.26 -1.61 -2.84
C PRO A 165 19.07 -0.11 -2.99
N SER A 166 18.27 0.49 -2.11
CA SER A 166 18.10 1.93 -2.00
C SER A 166 19.40 2.61 -1.56
N GLY A 167 19.61 3.85 -1.99
CA GLY A 167 20.72 4.69 -1.57
C GLY A 167 20.23 6.07 -1.19
N ILE A 168 21.03 6.78 -0.39
CA ILE A 168 20.80 8.19 -0.07
C ILE A 168 21.85 9.05 -0.76
N ILE A 169 21.39 10.08 -1.48
CA ILE A 169 22.25 11.06 -2.16
C ILE A 169 21.93 12.44 -1.60
N ASP A 170 22.97 13.14 -1.16
CA ASP A 170 22.90 14.53 -0.72
C ASP A 170 23.17 15.46 -1.92
N HIS A 171 22.15 16.19 -2.37
CA HIS A 171 22.25 17.15 -3.48
C HIS A 171 22.52 18.59 -3.00
N GLY A 172 22.91 18.79 -1.74
CA GLY A 172 23.07 20.09 -1.11
C GLY A 172 21.75 20.69 -0.63
N ASN A 173 20.76 20.82 -1.51
CA ASN A 173 19.47 21.47 -1.20
C ASN A 173 18.34 20.49 -0.84
N TYR A 174 18.52 19.20 -1.11
CA TYR A 174 17.56 18.13 -0.79
C TYR A 174 18.30 16.79 -0.64
N TYR A 175 17.59 15.77 -0.17
CA TYR A 175 18.02 14.38 -0.20
C TYR A 175 17.23 13.61 -1.26
N GLU A 176 17.90 12.71 -1.96
CA GLU A 176 17.27 11.71 -2.80
C GLU A 176 17.44 10.33 -2.15
N ILE A 177 16.33 9.60 -2.02
CA ILE A 177 16.31 8.18 -1.65
C ILE A 177 15.98 7.38 -2.90
N THR A 178 16.93 6.60 -3.41
CA THR A 178 16.78 5.86 -4.67
C THR A 178 16.07 4.53 -4.46
N ASN A 179 15.62 3.89 -5.56
CA ASN A 179 15.00 2.55 -5.56
C ASN A 179 13.92 2.40 -4.48
N SER A 180 13.07 3.40 -4.35
CA SER A 180 11.98 3.43 -3.38
C SER A 180 10.66 3.10 -4.09
N PHE A 181 9.63 2.82 -3.31
CA PHE A 181 8.28 2.64 -3.85
C PHE A 181 7.23 3.27 -2.95
N ILE A 182 6.07 3.55 -3.55
CA ILE A 182 4.86 3.98 -2.84
C ILE A 182 3.78 2.94 -3.03
N THR A 183 3.18 2.54 -1.93
CA THR A 183 2.08 1.60 -1.83
C THR A 183 0.84 2.30 -1.27
N VAL A 184 -0.31 1.91 -1.79
CA VAL A 184 -1.63 2.45 -1.41
C VAL A 184 -2.58 1.30 -1.09
N PRO A 185 -3.50 1.45 -0.12
CA PRO A 185 -4.58 0.48 0.07
C PRO A 185 -5.43 0.38 -1.19
N VAL A 186 -5.79 -0.84 -1.62
CA VAL A 186 -6.66 -1.00 -2.79
C VAL A 186 -8.11 -0.73 -2.42
N ILE A 187 -8.70 0.27 -3.09
CA ILE A 187 -10.07 0.71 -2.80
C ILE A 187 -11.04 0.22 -3.86
N PHE A 188 -12.04 -0.54 -3.42
CA PHE A 188 -13.10 -1.06 -4.26
C PHE A 188 -14.29 -0.10 -4.27
N PRO A 189 -14.81 0.27 -5.46
CA PRO A 189 -15.93 1.20 -5.56
C PRO A 189 -17.24 0.56 -5.10
N ALA A 190 -18.19 1.37 -4.61
CA ALA A 190 -19.49 0.87 -4.13
C ALA A 190 -20.27 0.03 -5.15
N SER A 191 -20.15 0.36 -6.44
CA SER A 191 -20.76 -0.43 -7.50
C SER A 191 -20.21 -1.84 -7.57
N PHE A 192 -18.93 -2.04 -7.25
CA PHE A 192 -18.30 -3.35 -7.17
C PHE A 192 -18.75 -4.10 -5.91
N VAL A 193 -18.67 -3.45 -4.74
CA VAL A 193 -19.02 -4.07 -3.45
C VAL A 193 -20.46 -4.59 -3.42
N SER A 194 -21.39 -3.88 -4.07
CA SER A 194 -22.80 -4.30 -4.15
C SER A 194 -23.07 -5.60 -4.91
N GLN A 195 -22.07 -6.15 -5.60
CA GLN A 195 -22.18 -7.37 -6.40
C GLN A 195 -21.60 -8.60 -5.69
N LEU A 196 -20.97 -8.42 -4.53
CA LEU A 196 -20.25 -9.48 -3.84
C LEU A 196 -21.22 -10.52 -3.27
N VAL A 197 -20.95 -11.78 -3.59
CA VAL A 197 -21.65 -12.96 -3.11
C VAL A 197 -20.64 -14.10 -2.91
N PRO A 198 -20.93 -15.11 -2.07
CA PRO A 198 -20.08 -16.29 -1.94
C PRO A 198 -19.69 -16.89 -3.29
N GLY A 199 -18.41 -17.22 -3.45
CA GLY A 199 -17.80 -17.73 -4.67
C GLY A 199 -17.37 -16.67 -5.69
N TYR A 200 -17.73 -15.40 -5.49
CA TYR A 200 -17.28 -14.30 -6.35
C TYR A 200 -15.75 -14.12 -6.23
N LEU A 201 -15.09 -13.80 -7.34
CA LEU A 201 -13.65 -13.52 -7.37
C LEU A 201 -13.43 -12.01 -7.35
N VAL A 202 -12.86 -11.52 -6.26
CA VAL A 202 -12.42 -10.15 -6.09
C VAL A 202 -11.02 -10.01 -6.65
N THR A 203 -10.88 -9.32 -7.77
CA THR A 203 -9.57 -9.04 -8.36
C THR A 203 -9.14 -7.63 -7.98
N ALA A 204 -8.04 -7.53 -7.23
CA ALA A 204 -7.40 -6.28 -6.89
C ALA A 204 -6.32 -5.98 -7.95
N THR A 205 -6.51 -4.92 -8.73
CA THR A 205 -5.57 -4.54 -9.79
C THR A 205 -5.09 -3.11 -9.59
N THR A 206 -3.79 -2.91 -9.75
CA THR A 206 -3.16 -1.58 -9.82
C THR A 206 -2.22 -1.51 -11.01
N VAL A 207 -1.97 -0.28 -11.45
CA VAL A 207 -0.98 0.02 -12.50
C VAL A 207 -0.03 1.06 -11.93
N ASP A 208 1.25 0.73 -11.88
CA ASP A 208 2.27 1.65 -11.39
C ASP A 208 2.68 2.68 -12.47
N THR A 209 3.52 3.65 -12.09
CA THR A 209 4.04 4.66 -13.02
C THR A 209 4.88 4.12 -14.17
N ASN A 210 5.34 2.87 -14.10
CA ASN A 210 6.05 2.18 -15.18
C ASN A 210 5.11 1.39 -16.10
N ASN A 211 3.79 1.48 -15.88
CA ASN A 211 2.74 0.67 -16.51
C ASN A 211 2.83 -0.83 -16.19
N THR A 212 3.50 -1.19 -15.09
CA THR A 212 3.46 -2.54 -14.56
C THR A 212 2.10 -2.77 -13.93
N VAL A 213 1.46 -3.89 -14.28
CA VAL A 213 0.17 -4.28 -13.70
C VAL A 213 0.42 -5.28 -12.58
N SER A 214 0.07 -4.91 -11.35
CA SER A 214 0.01 -5.84 -10.22
C SER A 214 -1.42 -6.31 -10.04
N THR A 215 -1.61 -7.61 -9.86
CA THR A 215 -2.94 -8.21 -9.73
C THR A 215 -2.93 -9.38 -8.76
N ASP A 216 -3.83 -9.31 -7.77
CA ASP A 216 -4.14 -10.42 -6.88
C ASP A 216 -5.64 -10.73 -6.95
N THR A 217 -6.00 -11.97 -6.65
CA THR A 217 -7.40 -12.41 -6.68
C THR A 217 -7.74 -13.12 -5.38
N PHE A 218 -8.91 -12.77 -4.85
CA PHE A 218 -9.45 -13.30 -3.62
C PHE A 218 -10.82 -13.91 -3.87
N ARG A 219 -11.12 -15.04 -3.25
CA ARG A 219 -12.45 -15.65 -3.31
C ARG A 219 -13.28 -15.17 -2.14
N VAL A 220 -14.48 -14.66 -2.41
CA VAL A 220 -15.46 -14.35 -1.35
C VAL A 220 -15.99 -15.66 -0.78
N LEU A 221 -15.84 -15.86 0.53
CA LEU A 221 -16.35 -17.03 1.24
C LEU A 221 -17.75 -16.76 1.79
N ALA A 222 -17.90 -15.67 2.54
CA ALA A 222 -19.17 -15.30 3.18
C ALA A 222 -19.19 -13.80 3.52
N PHE A 223 -20.38 -13.27 3.80
CA PHE A 223 -20.54 -11.98 4.46
C PHE A 223 -20.81 -12.21 5.95
N ASN A 224 -20.05 -11.55 6.80
CA ASN A 224 -20.21 -11.57 8.24
C ASN A 224 -21.02 -10.33 8.68
N GLU A 225 -22.29 -10.53 9.03
CA GLU A 225 -23.18 -9.44 9.45
C GLU A 225 -22.81 -8.86 10.83
N GLU A 226 -22.21 -9.65 11.73
CA GLU A 226 -21.86 -9.21 13.08
C GLU A 226 -20.71 -8.20 13.06
N TYR A 227 -19.71 -8.45 12.22
CA TYR A 227 -18.50 -7.62 12.11
C TYR A 227 -18.45 -6.75 10.86
N ASN A 228 -19.47 -6.84 10.00
CA ASN A 228 -19.62 -6.07 8.76
C ASN A 228 -18.37 -6.15 7.86
N TYR A 229 -18.04 -7.37 7.43
CA TYR A 229 -17.00 -7.62 6.42
C TYR A 229 -17.36 -8.81 5.53
N TYR A 230 -16.70 -8.94 4.38
CA TYR A 230 -16.69 -10.18 3.61
C TYR A 230 -15.43 -10.98 3.94
N SER A 231 -15.60 -12.22 4.38
CA SER A 231 -14.51 -13.19 4.52
C SER A 231 -13.99 -13.55 3.14
N LEU A 232 -12.69 -13.49 2.96
CA LEU A 232 -12.02 -13.84 1.71
C LEU A 232 -10.97 -14.93 1.94
N SER A 233 -10.64 -15.63 0.87
CA SER A 233 -9.48 -16.51 0.78
C SER A 233 -8.56 -16.04 -0.34
N SER A 234 -7.27 -15.88 -0.06
CA SER A 234 -6.24 -15.63 -1.08
C SER A 234 -5.81 -16.93 -1.80
N THR A 235 -6.23 -18.08 -1.29
CA THR A 235 -5.93 -19.42 -1.79
C THR A 235 -7.18 -20.14 -2.29
N ASP A 236 -7.00 -21.29 -2.95
CA ASP A 236 -8.11 -22.10 -3.46
C ASP A 236 -8.67 -23.11 -2.44
N ASP A 237 -8.13 -23.16 -1.23
CA ASP A 237 -8.49 -24.12 -0.17
C ASP A 237 -9.61 -23.61 0.76
N GLU A 238 -10.23 -22.49 0.43
CA GLU A 238 -11.30 -21.85 1.20
C GLU A 238 -10.87 -21.45 2.62
N TYR A 239 -9.56 -21.37 2.88
CA TYR A 239 -9.02 -20.86 4.14
C TYR A 239 -9.25 -19.34 4.22
N GLU A 240 -9.90 -18.89 5.29
CA GLU A 240 -10.15 -17.48 5.54
C GLU A 240 -8.86 -16.82 6.07
N ASP A 241 -8.27 -15.95 5.26
CA ASP A 241 -7.00 -15.27 5.56
C ASP A 241 -7.04 -13.75 5.34
N SER A 242 -8.15 -13.25 4.79
CA SER A 242 -8.30 -11.85 4.40
C SER A 242 -9.75 -11.40 4.57
N TRP A 243 -9.96 -10.10 4.82
CA TRP A 243 -11.29 -9.53 5.01
C TRP A 243 -11.48 -8.26 4.19
N LEU A 244 -12.60 -8.15 3.48
CA LEU A 244 -13.01 -6.93 2.80
C LEU A 244 -14.01 -6.17 3.65
N HIS A 245 -13.63 -4.97 4.07
CA HIS A 245 -14.41 -4.11 4.97
C HIS A 245 -15.17 -3.04 4.17
N PRO A 246 -16.51 -3.13 4.07
CA PRO A 246 -17.32 -2.06 3.50
C PRO A 246 -17.33 -0.83 4.40
N GLN A 247 -17.28 0.34 3.76
CA GLN A 247 -17.30 1.64 4.40
C GLN A 247 -18.69 2.28 4.29
N PRO A 248 -18.99 3.32 5.10
CA PRO A 248 -20.28 4.01 5.06
C PRO A 248 -20.62 4.65 3.71
N ASP A 249 -19.63 5.00 2.89
CA ASP A 249 -19.83 5.54 1.54
C ASP A 249 -20.03 4.44 0.47
N GLY A 250 -20.02 3.18 0.90
CA GLY A 250 -20.18 1.98 0.07
C GLY A 250 -18.89 1.46 -0.54
N THR A 251 -17.77 2.18 -0.48
CA THR A 251 -16.47 1.66 -0.91
C THR A 251 -15.99 0.57 0.05
N ALA A 252 -14.92 -0.15 -0.31
CA ALA A 252 -14.31 -1.12 0.60
C ALA A 252 -12.80 -1.21 0.41
N TYR A 253 -12.12 -1.78 1.40
CA TYR A 253 -10.70 -2.13 1.37
C TYR A 253 -10.50 -3.55 1.89
N ILE A 254 -9.33 -4.14 1.66
CA ILE A 254 -8.95 -5.46 2.18
C ILE A 254 -7.87 -5.31 3.25
N ASN A 255 -7.92 -6.15 4.28
CA ASN A 255 -6.81 -6.44 5.17
C ASN A 255 -6.57 -7.96 5.25
N PHE A 256 -5.38 -8.33 5.68
CA PHE A 256 -4.99 -9.70 6.02
C PHE A 256 -5.17 -9.99 7.51
N GLU A 257 -4.85 -11.23 7.89
CA GLU A 257 -4.52 -11.63 9.26
C GLU A 257 -3.62 -10.56 9.91
N ASP A 258 -3.88 -10.27 11.19
CA ASP A 258 -3.26 -9.19 11.98
C ASP A 258 -3.65 -7.75 11.63
N GLY A 259 -4.66 -7.55 10.76
CA GLY A 259 -5.20 -6.21 10.50
C GLY A 259 -4.38 -5.38 9.50
N ILE A 260 -3.35 -5.99 8.89
CA ILE A 260 -2.48 -5.36 7.90
C ILE A 260 -3.29 -5.08 6.63
N LEU A 261 -3.34 -3.82 6.18
CA LEU A 261 -4.02 -3.49 4.94
C LEU A 261 -3.35 -4.14 3.73
N TYR A 262 -4.16 -4.69 2.85
CA TYR A 262 -3.71 -5.08 1.52
C TYR A 262 -3.47 -3.81 0.71
N THR A 263 -2.21 -3.62 0.34
CA THR A 263 -1.75 -2.48 -0.44
C THR A 263 -1.11 -2.93 -1.74
N ASN A 264 -1.05 -2.02 -2.68
CA ASN A 264 -0.41 -2.24 -3.97
C ASN A 264 0.48 -1.06 -4.34
N THR A 265 1.55 -1.35 -5.08
CA THR A 265 2.50 -0.35 -5.54
C THR A 265 1.90 0.51 -6.65
N ILE A 266 1.98 1.83 -6.51
CA ILE A 266 1.59 2.80 -7.55
C ILE A 266 2.78 3.59 -8.12
N TYR A 267 3.92 3.55 -7.45
CA TYR A 267 5.13 4.26 -7.88
C TYR A 267 6.37 3.46 -7.51
N TYR A 268 7.33 3.44 -8.42
CA TYR A 268 8.68 2.94 -8.19
C TYR A 268 9.67 3.96 -8.75
N GLY A 269 10.66 4.36 -7.95
CA GLY A 269 11.66 5.34 -8.35
C GLY A 269 12.29 6.06 -7.17
N SER A 270 12.89 7.21 -7.45
CA SER A 270 13.47 8.05 -6.41
C SER A 270 12.40 8.84 -5.65
N LEU A 271 12.63 9.04 -4.35
CA LEU A 271 11.86 9.94 -3.51
C LEU A 271 12.75 11.08 -3.04
N TYR A 272 12.19 12.29 -3.01
CA TYR A 272 12.97 13.51 -2.73
C TYR A 272 12.49 14.13 -1.43
N PHE A 273 13.39 14.27 -0.46
CA PHE A 273 13.12 14.87 0.84
C PHE A 273 13.75 16.25 0.92
N SER A 274 12.99 17.22 1.43
CA SER A 274 13.56 18.52 1.79
C SER A 274 14.59 18.38 2.92
N LYS A 275 15.55 19.31 3.00
CA LYS A 275 16.55 19.32 4.09
C LYS A 275 15.96 19.56 5.47
N ASP A 276 14.86 20.31 5.52
CA ASP A 276 14.10 20.63 6.72
C ASP A 276 12.98 19.63 7.00
N CYS A 277 12.95 18.50 6.28
CA CYS A 277 11.96 17.46 6.51
C CYS A 277 11.99 16.95 7.96
N LYS A 278 10.83 16.94 8.59
CA LYS A 278 10.63 16.43 9.95
C LYS A 278 10.28 14.95 9.92
N VAL A 279 11.08 14.15 10.59
CA VAL A 279 10.89 12.71 10.76
C VAL A 279 10.31 12.44 12.14
N TYR A 280 9.13 11.84 12.18
CA TYR A 280 8.38 11.45 13.37
C TYR A 280 8.52 9.95 13.58
N ASN A 281 8.56 9.54 14.85
CA ASN A 281 8.73 8.15 15.25
C ASN A 281 7.46 7.32 15.02
N THR A 282 7.47 6.07 15.50
CA THR A 282 6.35 5.11 15.37
C THR A 282 5.03 5.56 16.01
N GLU A 283 5.04 6.58 16.87
CA GLU A 283 3.81 7.19 17.43
C GLU A 283 3.16 8.19 16.45
N GLY A 284 3.78 8.44 15.30
CA GLY A 284 3.23 9.21 14.20
C GLY A 284 3.37 10.73 14.35
N PHE A 285 2.62 11.47 13.51
CA PHE A 285 2.70 12.93 13.43
C PHE A 285 2.31 13.68 14.72
N ASP A 286 1.57 13.02 15.61
CA ASP A 286 1.12 13.57 16.89
C ASP A 286 2.01 13.13 18.06
N SER A 287 3.18 12.54 17.79
CA SER A 287 4.10 12.09 18.84
C SER A 287 4.44 13.21 19.83
N PRO A 288 4.42 12.93 21.15
CA PRO A 288 4.95 13.84 22.16
C PRO A 288 6.45 14.08 22.05
N HIS A 289 7.19 13.24 21.31
CA HIS A 289 8.63 13.39 21.10
C HIS A 289 8.92 14.38 19.96
N PRO A 290 9.97 15.22 20.08
CA PRO A 290 10.35 16.11 19.01
C PRO A 290 10.80 15.31 17.77
N PRO A 291 10.38 15.70 16.55
CA PRO A 291 10.84 15.05 15.34
C PRO A 291 12.32 15.32 15.11
N ILE A 292 12.99 14.41 14.41
CA ILE A 292 14.39 14.54 13.99
C ILE A 292 14.47 14.95 12.51
N THR A 293 15.69 15.23 12.03
CA THR A 293 15.92 15.47 10.59
C THR A 293 16.11 14.16 9.84
N VAL A 294 15.91 14.16 8.52
CA VAL A 294 16.26 13.02 7.66
C VAL A 294 17.74 12.65 7.80
N GLN A 295 18.62 13.64 7.90
CA GLN A 295 20.05 13.39 8.12
C GLN A 295 20.30 12.62 9.42
N GLU A 296 19.65 13.02 10.52
CA GLU A 296 19.79 12.33 11.79
C GLU A 296 19.25 10.90 11.72
N TYR A 297 18.07 10.73 11.12
CA TYR A 297 17.40 9.44 10.96
C TYR A 297 18.24 8.40 10.21
N VAL A 298 18.99 8.84 9.20
CA VAL A 298 19.79 7.96 8.33
C VAL A 298 21.28 7.88 8.70
N THR A 299 21.75 8.65 9.69
CA THR A 299 23.18 8.64 10.09
C THR A 299 23.43 8.23 11.54
N LYS A 300 22.46 8.41 12.44
CA LYS A 300 22.56 7.94 13.83
C LYS A 300 21.79 6.64 13.98
N GLU A 301 22.33 5.71 14.77
CA GLU A 301 21.64 4.45 15.07
C GLU A 301 20.25 4.74 15.66
N GLN A 302 19.24 4.11 15.06
CA GLN A 302 17.86 4.12 15.53
C GLN A 302 17.60 2.86 16.36
N ASP A 303 16.72 2.94 17.35
CA ASP A 303 16.39 1.81 18.20
C ASP A 303 15.00 2.02 18.80
N PHE A 304 14.07 1.13 18.47
CA PHE A 304 12.69 1.21 18.94
C PHE A 304 12.60 1.28 20.47
N GLY A 305 13.47 0.59 21.19
CA GLY A 305 13.52 0.59 22.66
C GLY A 305 14.09 1.87 23.28
N ILE A 306 14.80 2.70 22.50
CA ILE A 306 15.48 3.91 23.01
C ILE A 306 14.83 5.19 22.50
N ASN A 307 14.56 5.27 21.20
CA ASN A 307 14.06 6.48 20.54
C ASN A 307 12.76 6.25 19.76
N SER A 308 12.18 5.05 19.87
CA SER A 308 10.89 4.68 19.28
C SER A 308 10.87 4.72 17.74
N TYR A 309 12.03 4.70 17.10
CA TYR A 309 12.17 4.45 15.67
C TYR A 309 12.56 2.98 15.47
N GLU A 310 11.69 2.22 14.82
CA GLU A 310 11.89 0.86 14.35
C GLU A 310 12.72 0.84 13.06
N TYR A 311 12.56 1.83 12.19
CA TYR A 311 13.28 1.99 10.93
C TYR A 311 14.32 3.11 11.00
N GLY A 312 14.98 3.40 9.87
CA GLY A 312 16.09 4.34 9.77
C GLY A 312 17.42 3.61 9.76
N LYS A 313 18.46 4.25 10.30
CA LYS A 313 19.81 3.70 10.34
C LYS A 313 19.93 2.60 11.41
N HIS A 314 20.27 1.40 10.95
CA HIS A 314 20.59 0.23 11.78
C HIS A 314 21.87 -0.45 11.26
N ARG A 315 22.95 -0.42 12.04
CA ARG A 315 24.27 -0.95 11.69
C ARG A 315 24.79 -0.42 10.36
N ASP A 316 24.81 -1.24 9.31
CA ASP A 316 25.23 -0.87 7.95
C ASP A 316 24.02 -0.59 7.02
N THR A 317 22.81 -0.75 7.56
CA THR A 317 21.56 -0.61 6.80
C THR A 317 20.82 0.68 7.12
N ILE A 318 20.04 1.16 6.15
CA ILE A 318 19.09 2.26 6.26
C ILE A 318 17.80 1.77 5.62
N SER A 319 16.70 1.91 6.33
CA SER A 319 15.38 1.55 5.86
C SER A 319 14.37 2.66 6.16
N PHE A 320 13.34 2.73 5.32
CA PHE A 320 12.17 3.60 5.49
C PHE A 320 10.93 2.73 5.37
N PHE A 321 9.96 2.99 6.23
CA PHE A 321 8.63 2.40 6.17
C PHE A 321 7.65 3.32 6.91
N GLY A 322 6.80 4.03 6.18
CA GLY A 322 5.87 4.97 6.81
C GLY A 322 5.23 5.98 5.88
N TYR A 323 4.59 6.98 6.48
CA TYR A 323 3.69 7.93 5.85
C TYR A 323 4.40 9.24 5.51
N PRO A 324 4.48 9.65 4.24
CA PRO A 324 5.05 10.94 3.88
C PRO A 324 3.99 12.03 3.75
N ILE A 325 4.42 13.28 3.91
CA ILE A 325 3.68 14.48 3.53
C ILE A 325 4.49 15.19 2.47
N PHE A 326 3.92 15.30 1.27
CA PHE A 326 4.48 16.11 0.20
C PHE A 326 4.06 17.58 0.30
N ASP A 327 4.96 18.48 -0.10
CA ASP A 327 4.58 19.84 -0.46
C ASP A 327 4.05 19.93 -1.91
N SER A 328 3.65 21.12 -2.34
CA SER A 328 3.18 21.35 -3.72
C SER A 328 4.28 21.26 -4.78
N SER A 329 5.54 21.19 -4.36
CA SER A 329 6.73 21.11 -5.23
C SER A 329 7.19 19.66 -5.42
N GLY A 330 6.53 18.70 -4.77
CA GLY A 330 6.84 17.27 -4.86
C GLY A 330 7.87 16.78 -3.85
N PHE A 331 8.38 17.63 -2.97
CA PHE A 331 9.28 17.22 -1.89
C PHE A 331 8.52 16.66 -0.71
N ILE A 332 9.06 15.61 -0.10
CA ILE A 332 8.64 15.15 1.22
C ILE A 332 9.17 16.14 2.25
N VAL A 333 8.25 16.74 3.02
CA VAL A 333 8.54 17.76 4.04
C VAL A 333 8.23 17.28 5.45
N GLU A 334 7.44 16.22 5.58
CA GLU A 334 7.29 15.49 6.83
C GLU A 334 7.17 13.99 6.53
N TYR A 335 7.63 13.15 7.45
CA TYR A 335 7.55 11.70 7.35
C TYR A 335 7.30 11.13 8.74
N ALA A 336 6.31 10.26 8.87
CA ALA A 336 6.03 9.54 10.10
C ALA A 336 6.23 8.06 9.88
N GLU A 337 7.05 7.43 10.71
CA GLU A 337 7.30 6.01 10.62
C GLU A 337 6.05 5.20 11.00
N GLN A 338 5.84 4.08 10.30
CA GLN A 338 4.80 3.12 10.63
C GLN A 338 5.41 1.98 11.45
N PHE A 339 4.78 1.69 12.59
CA PHE A 339 5.11 0.53 13.40
C PHE A 339 4.69 -0.78 12.71
N THR A 340 5.57 -1.78 12.72
CA THR A 340 5.35 -3.12 12.16
C THR A 340 5.60 -4.19 13.21
N SER A 341 4.66 -4.37 14.15
CA SER A 341 4.74 -5.47 15.14
C SER A 341 4.60 -6.86 14.53
#